data_AF-A0A318QAL7-F1
#
_entry.id   AF-A0A318QAL7-F1
#
_cell.length_a   1.000
_cell.length_b   1.000
_cell.length_c   1.000
_cell.angle_alpha   90.00
_cell.angle_beta   90.00
_cell.angle_gamma   90.00
#
_symmetry.space_group_name_H-M   'P 1'
#
loop_
_entity.id
_entity.type
_entity.pdbx_description
1 polymer ?
#
loop_
_entity_poly.entity_id
_entity_poly.type
_entity_poly.pdbx_seq_one_letter_code
_entity_poly.pdbx_strand_id
1 'polypeptide(L)'
;MPPEEDEDWGDPPRRLPRPAVPEFHVEGFDGPLDLLLDLAERQRLDLGVLSIADLAAQFVAEAERLACTTPLMQRADWVIWIARLVFLRSRLLFASQAEKQLAEKEACRTVGQIEGLLQMCAAADWLEARPQLGVSVFARGRVAVENGVSGRQGTYFSLLEVCLSVLERELVRVETSVPIYRINVPAYWRVTDALALVREKIGNGAYRSIWEECIPWSALSGPDRIIACRAAVAATFVAGLELVRRGEASIDTVMFPIA
;
A
#
# COMPACT_ATOMS: atom_id res chain seq x y z
N MET A 1 -3.88 -51.32 4.97
CA MET A 1 -3.34 -50.13 4.28
C MET A 1 -4.52 -49.32 3.78
N PRO A 2 -4.84 -48.16 4.36
CA PRO A 2 -5.69 -47.18 3.71
C PRO A 2 -4.87 -46.43 2.63
N PRO A 3 -5.51 -45.84 1.62
CA PRO A 3 -4.83 -45.13 0.55
C PRO A 3 -4.29 -43.79 1.06
N GLU A 4 -3.14 -43.39 0.52
CA GLU A 4 -2.43 -42.16 0.81
C GLU A 4 -3.32 -40.94 0.51
N GLU A 5 -3.43 -40.03 1.46
CA GLU A 5 -4.04 -38.72 1.29
C GLU A 5 -3.15 -37.92 0.33
N ASP A 6 -3.71 -37.51 -0.80
CA ASP A 6 -3.08 -36.55 -1.71
C ASP A 6 -2.82 -35.25 -0.93
N GLU A 7 -1.54 -35.01 -0.63
CA GLU A 7 -1.02 -33.84 0.03
C GLU A 7 -1.27 -32.61 -0.88
N ASP A 8 -2.35 -31.88 -0.59
CA ASP A 8 -2.81 -30.69 -1.33
C ASP A 8 -1.80 -29.55 -1.17
N TRP A 9 -0.82 -29.51 -2.07
CA TRP A 9 0.23 -28.49 -2.12
C TRP A 9 -0.32 -27.12 -2.52
N GLY A 10 -0.86 -26.40 -1.54
CA GLY A 10 -0.90 -24.93 -1.49
C GLY A 10 -2.00 -24.26 -2.32
N ASP A 11 -2.74 -23.36 -1.65
CA ASP A 11 -3.64 -22.38 -2.28
C ASP A 11 -2.99 -21.83 -3.57
N PRO A 12 -3.67 -21.88 -4.74
CA PRO A 12 -3.14 -21.26 -5.95
C PRO A 12 -2.81 -19.79 -5.65
N PRO A 13 -1.76 -19.20 -6.25
CA PRO A 13 -1.36 -17.84 -5.96
C PRO A 13 -2.59 -16.94 -6.10
N ARG A 14 -3.03 -16.34 -4.98
CA ARG A 14 -4.16 -15.42 -4.96
C ARG A 14 -3.85 -14.34 -5.98
N ARG A 15 -4.55 -14.35 -7.12
CA ARG A 15 -4.45 -13.26 -8.07
C ARG A 15 -4.81 -12.00 -7.30
N LEU A 16 -3.85 -11.09 -7.16
CA LEU A 16 -4.13 -9.79 -6.59
C LEU A 16 -5.32 -9.22 -7.35
N PRO A 17 -6.37 -8.73 -6.66
CA PRO A 17 -7.51 -8.12 -7.33
C PRO A 17 -6.99 -7.08 -8.32
N ARG A 18 -7.47 -7.15 -9.57
CA ARG A 18 -7.11 -6.14 -10.57
C ARG A 18 -7.44 -4.78 -9.94
N PRO A 19 -6.50 -3.83 -9.94
CA PRO A 19 -6.72 -2.57 -9.27
C PRO A 19 -7.98 -1.91 -9.82
N ALA A 20 -8.85 -1.45 -8.94
CA ALA A 20 -10.10 -0.80 -9.36
C ALA A 20 -9.71 0.46 -10.14
N VAL A 21 -10.12 0.55 -11.41
CA VAL A 21 -9.86 1.70 -12.28
C VAL A 21 -11.13 2.54 -12.40
N PRO A 22 -11.04 3.87 -12.39
CA PRO A 22 -12.18 4.75 -12.64
C PRO A 22 -12.85 4.47 -13.99
N GLU A 23 -14.16 4.37 -14.01
CA GLU A 23 -14.97 4.22 -15.22
C GLU A 23 -15.54 5.58 -15.67
N PHE A 24 -15.52 5.83 -16.98
CA PHE A 24 -15.95 7.08 -17.59
C PHE A 24 -17.02 6.82 -18.66
N HIS A 25 -18.01 7.70 -18.69
CA HIS A 25 -19.10 7.70 -19.66
C HIS A 25 -19.13 9.08 -20.32
N VAL A 26 -18.38 9.22 -21.41
CA VAL A 26 -18.17 10.49 -22.13
C VAL A 26 -18.57 10.32 -23.58
N GLU A 27 -18.87 11.41 -24.28
CA GLU A 27 -19.32 11.33 -25.67
C GLU A 27 -18.29 10.60 -26.55
N GLY A 28 -18.67 9.42 -27.06
CA GLY A 28 -17.82 8.58 -27.89
C GLY A 28 -16.95 7.55 -27.14
N PHE A 29 -17.05 7.45 -25.81
CA PHE A 29 -16.35 6.43 -25.03
C PHE A 29 -17.08 6.03 -23.75
N ASP A 30 -17.16 4.72 -23.53
CA ASP A 30 -17.71 4.10 -22.33
C ASP A 30 -16.75 3.00 -21.88
N GLY A 31 -16.17 3.14 -20.69
CA GLY A 31 -15.23 2.17 -20.14
C GLY A 31 -14.21 2.73 -19.15
N PRO A 32 -13.15 1.96 -18.85
CA PRO A 32 -12.17 2.33 -17.84
C PRO A 32 -11.15 3.37 -18.34
N LEU A 33 -10.60 4.15 -17.40
CA LEU A 33 -9.65 5.24 -17.65
C LEU A 33 -8.39 4.81 -18.44
N ASP A 34 -7.88 3.60 -18.18
CA ASP A 34 -6.69 3.07 -18.87
C ASP A 34 -6.95 2.87 -20.36
N LEU A 35 -8.13 2.34 -20.72
CA LEU A 35 -8.55 2.18 -22.09
C LEU A 35 -8.81 3.53 -22.78
N LEU A 36 -9.40 4.50 -22.06
CA LEU A 36 -9.57 5.86 -22.59
C LEU A 36 -8.22 6.45 -22.97
N LEU A 37 -7.22 6.32 -22.10
CA LEU A 37 -5.86 6.79 -22.35
C LEU A 37 -5.20 6.08 -23.55
N ASP A 38 -5.28 4.75 -23.65
CA ASP A 38 -4.71 4.01 -24.79
C ASP A 38 -5.36 4.42 -26.12
N LEU A 39 -6.68 4.59 -26.15
CA LEU A 39 -7.39 5.05 -27.35
C LEU A 39 -7.03 6.50 -27.72
N ALA A 40 -6.87 7.37 -26.72
CA ALA A 40 -6.45 8.75 -26.89
C ALA A 40 -5.00 8.85 -27.43
N GLU A 41 -4.07 8.06 -26.90
CA GLU A 41 -2.67 8.03 -27.35
C GLU A 41 -2.55 7.51 -28.80
N ARG A 42 -3.38 6.53 -29.17
CA ARG A 42 -3.45 5.99 -30.55
C ARG A 42 -4.25 6.87 -31.51
N GLN A 43 -4.74 8.03 -31.07
CA GLN A 43 -5.59 8.93 -31.86
C GLN A 43 -6.85 8.25 -32.42
N ARG A 44 -7.33 7.20 -31.75
CA ARG A 44 -8.55 6.46 -32.14
C ARG A 44 -9.82 7.06 -31.55
N LEU A 45 -9.67 8.06 -30.69
CA LEU A 45 -10.73 8.82 -30.07
C LEU A 45 -10.51 10.30 -30.39
N ASP A 46 -11.56 10.98 -30.87
CA ASP A 46 -11.49 12.42 -31.14
C ASP A 46 -11.63 13.22 -29.84
N LEU A 47 -10.47 13.56 -29.26
CA LEU A 47 -10.39 14.37 -28.05
C LEU A 47 -10.90 15.80 -28.26
N GLY A 48 -11.12 16.27 -29.50
CA GLY A 48 -11.60 17.62 -29.79
C GLY A 48 -13.07 17.82 -29.42
N VAL A 49 -13.89 16.78 -29.60
CA VAL A 49 -15.32 16.77 -29.27
C VAL A 49 -15.55 16.61 -27.77
N LEU A 50 -14.64 15.92 -27.08
CA LEU A 50 -14.77 15.57 -25.67
C LEU A 50 -14.73 16.80 -24.73
N SER A 51 -15.75 16.96 -23.91
CA SER A 51 -15.82 18.02 -22.89
C SER A 51 -14.85 17.74 -21.73
N ILE A 52 -13.86 18.62 -21.53
CA ILE A 52 -12.93 18.52 -20.38
C ILE A 52 -13.68 18.68 -19.06
N ALA A 53 -14.70 19.54 -19.03
CA ALA A 53 -15.46 19.82 -17.82
C ALA A 53 -16.16 18.56 -17.32
N ASP A 54 -16.76 17.79 -18.25
CA ASP A 54 -17.46 16.55 -17.90
C ASP A 54 -16.49 15.46 -17.48
N LEU A 55 -15.32 15.36 -18.14
CA LEU A 55 -14.28 14.42 -17.74
C LEU A 55 -13.70 14.76 -16.35
N ALA A 56 -13.46 16.03 -16.06
CA ALA A 56 -12.96 16.45 -14.74
C ALA A 56 -13.99 16.17 -13.64
N ALA A 57 -15.27 16.44 -13.90
CA ALA A 57 -16.35 16.17 -12.95
C ALA A 57 -16.51 14.66 -12.67
N GLN A 58 -16.50 13.83 -13.72
CA GLN A 58 -16.56 12.38 -13.58
C GLN A 58 -15.33 11.82 -12.86
N PHE A 59 -14.13 12.35 -13.12
CA PHE A 59 -12.92 11.94 -12.43
C PHE A 59 -13.01 12.17 -10.92
N VAL A 60 -13.45 13.36 -10.49
CA VAL A 60 -13.59 13.66 -9.06
C VAL A 60 -14.64 12.74 -8.42
N ALA A 61 -15.80 12.58 -9.06
CA ALA A 61 -16.86 11.71 -8.55
C ALA A 61 -16.40 10.25 -8.39
N GLU A 62 -15.69 9.73 -9.38
CA GLU A 62 -15.21 8.35 -9.37
C GLU A 62 -14.01 8.15 -8.44
N ALA A 63 -13.13 9.15 -8.33
CA ALA A 63 -12.02 9.13 -7.38
C ALA A 63 -12.51 9.17 -5.92
N GLU A 64 -13.59 9.88 -5.64
CA GLU A 64 -14.27 9.86 -4.34
C GLU A 64 -14.95 8.52 -4.09
N ARG A 65 -15.66 7.95 -5.09
CA ARG A 65 -16.30 6.63 -5.00
C ARG A 65 -15.31 5.53 -4.62
N LEU A 66 -14.13 5.55 -5.25
CA LEU A 66 -13.09 4.54 -5.05
C LEU A 66 -12.11 4.89 -3.91
N ALA A 67 -12.27 6.03 -3.24
CA ALA A 67 -11.34 6.48 -2.19
C ALA A 67 -11.27 5.53 -0.99
N CYS A 68 -12.39 4.87 -0.66
CA CYS A 68 -12.49 3.94 0.46
C CYS A 68 -11.93 2.55 0.16
N THR A 69 -11.93 2.13 -1.11
CA THR A 69 -11.51 0.78 -1.53
C THR A 69 -10.08 0.74 -2.05
N THR A 70 -9.55 1.87 -2.53
CA THR A 70 -8.27 1.93 -3.24
C THR A 70 -7.21 2.68 -2.44
N PRO A 71 -6.01 2.10 -2.22
CA PRO A 71 -4.92 2.76 -1.51
C PRO A 71 -4.46 4.03 -2.23
N LEU A 72 -4.02 5.03 -1.47
CA LEU A 72 -3.60 6.34 -2.00
C LEU A 72 -2.53 6.24 -3.09
N MET A 73 -1.57 5.31 -2.93
CA MET A 73 -0.47 5.10 -3.89
C MET A 73 -0.99 4.76 -5.29
N GLN A 74 -2.05 3.96 -5.38
CA GLN A 74 -2.64 3.57 -6.66
C GLN A 74 -3.50 4.68 -7.27
N ARG A 75 -4.11 5.52 -6.43
CA ARG A 75 -4.87 6.69 -6.89
C ARG A 75 -3.98 7.78 -7.47
N ALA A 76 -2.72 7.85 -7.03
CA ALA A 76 -1.74 8.77 -7.60
C ALA A 76 -1.50 8.50 -9.10
N ASP A 77 -1.55 7.24 -9.53
CA ASP A 77 -1.39 6.87 -10.94
C ASP A 77 -2.53 7.41 -11.82
N TRP A 78 -3.77 7.48 -11.30
CA TRP A 78 -4.89 8.05 -12.04
C TRP A 78 -4.69 9.53 -12.35
N VAL A 79 -4.12 10.29 -11.41
CA VAL A 79 -3.83 11.72 -11.62
C VAL A 79 -2.84 11.91 -12.76
N ILE A 80 -1.85 11.03 -12.87
CA ILE A 80 -0.88 11.05 -13.98
C ILE A 80 -1.60 10.80 -15.31
N TRP A 81 -2.50 9.81 -15.37
CA TRP A 81 -3.26 9.50 -16.58
C TRP A 81 -4.19 10.65 -17.00
N ILE A 82 -4.89 11.28 -16.06
CA ILE A 82 -5.73 12.44 -16.33
C ILE A 82 -4.89 13.63 -16.81
N ALA A 83 -3.75 13.91 -16.17
CA ALA A 83 -2.84 14.96 -16.60
C ALA A 83 -2.35 14.74 -18.03
N ARG A 84 -2.06 13.49 -18.41
CA ARG A 84 -1.70 13.12 -19.79
C ARG A 84 -2.84 13.39 -20.77
N LEU A 85 -4.08 13.05 -20.43
CA LEU A 85 -5.24 13.33 -21.29
C LEU A 85 -5.44 14.83 -21.52
N VAL A 86 -5.34 15.62 -20.44
CA VAL A 86 -5.44 17.09 -20.52
C VAL A 86 -4.32 17.66 -21.40
N PHE A 87 -3.09 17.14 -21.23
CA PHE A 87 -1.96 17.52 -22.07
C PHE A 87 -2.19 17.16 -23.55
N LEU A 88 -2.66 15.96 -23.85
CA LEU A 88 -2.97 15.52 -25.22
C LEU A 88 -4.02 16.44 -25.86
N ARG A 89 -5.09 16.79 -25.15
CA ARG A 89 -6.10 17.72 -25.65
C ARG A 89 -5.55 19.12 -25.85
N SER A 90 -4.78 19.66 -24.89
CA SER A 90 -4.11 20.95 -25.04
C SER A 90 -3.23 20.97 -26.29
N ARG A 91 -2.46 19.90 -26.53
CA ARG A 91 -1.59 19.79 -27.70
C ARG A 91 -2.38 19.78 -29.01
N LEU A 92 -3.55 19.14 -29.05
CA LEU A 92 -4.43 19.18 -30.22
C LEU A 92 -4.98 20.58 -30.52
N LEU A 93 -5.28 21.37 -29.49
CA LEU A 93 -5.79 22.74 -29.63
C LEU A 93 -4.72 23.73 -30.10
N PHE A 94 -3.47 23.55 -29.69
CA PHE A 94 -2.39 24.52 -29.93
C PHE A 94 -1.44 24.16 -31.07
N ALA A 95 -1.67 23.06 -31.80
CA ALA A 95 -0.70 22.58 -32.79
C ALA A 95 -0.56 23.51 -34.01
N SER A 96 0.41 24.42 -33.98
CA SER A 96 0.86 25.15 -35.16
C SER A 96 1.62 24.23 -36.12
N GLN A 97 1.62 24.54 -37.42
CA GLN A 97 2.24 23.69 -38.44
C GLN A 97 3.76 23.57 -38.30
N ALA A 98 4.41 24.56 -37.64
CA ALA A 98 5.84 24.55 -37.33
C ALA A 98 6.18 23.63 -36.14
N GLU A 99 5.35 23.61 -35.10
CA GLU A 99 5.54 22.72 -33.94
C GLU A 99 5.32 21.24 -34.31
N LYS A 100 4.42 20.95 -35.26
CA LYS A 100 4.23 19.57 -35.77
C LYS A 100 5.51 18.98 -36.35
N GLN A 101 6.26 19.74 -37.14
CA GLN A 101 7.52 19.27 -37.75
C GLN A 101 8.65 19.08 -36.72
N LEU A 102 8.70 19.91 -35.69
CA LEU A 102 9.65 19.75 -34.59
C LEU A 102 9.30 18.51 -33.75
N ALA A 103 8.01 18.34 -33.41
CA ALA A 103 7.50 17.22 -32.66
C ALA A 103 7.70 15.87 -33.39
N GLU A 104 7.57 15.82 -34.72
CA GLU A 104 7.87 14.63 -35.51
C GLU A 104 9.34 14.21 -35.41
N LYS A 105 10.27 15.18 -35.46
CA LYS A 105 11.71 14.89 -35.31
C LYS A 105 12.06 14.41 -33.91
N GLU A 106 11.42 14.98 -32.88
CA GLU A 106 11.57 14.53 -31.50
C GLU A 106 10.99 13.13 -31.30
N ALA A 107 9.80 12.86 -31.84
CA ALA A 107 9.17 11.54 -31.79
C ALA A 107 10.06 10.46 -32.43
N CYS A 108 10.64 10.72 -33.61
CA CYS A 108 11.57 9.77 -34.25
C CYS A 108 12.80 9.47 -33.38
N ARG A 109 13.35 10.47 -32.68
CA ARG A 109 14.48 10.25 -31.75
C ARG A 109 14.06 9.40 -30.55
N THR A 110 12.89 9.67 -29.98
CA THR A 110 12.36 8.92 -28.83
C THR A 110 12.02 7.48 -29.21
N VAL A 111 11.45 7.24 -30.40
CA VAL A 111 11.19 5.88 -30.90
C VAL A 111 12.49 5.06 -30.96
N GLY A 112 13.58 5.63 -31.48
CA GLY A 112 14.87 4.94 -31.50
C GLY A 112 15.41 4.61 -30.10
N GLN A 113 15.17 5.48 -29.10
CA GLN A 113 15.54 5.19 -27.72
C GLN A 113 14.73 4.02 -27.13
N ILE A 114 13.42 3.98 -27.42
CA ILE A 114 12.55 2.88 -26.97
C ILE A 114 12.96 1.56 -27.63
N GLU A 115 13.24 1.55 -28.93
CA GLU A 115 13.73 0.36 -29.62
C GLU A 115 15.04 -0.15 -29.01
N GLY A 116 15.98 0.75 -28.69
CA GLY A 116 17.23 0.40 -28.00
C GLY A 116 16.98 -0.21 -26.62
N LEU A 117 16.07 0.35 -25.84
CA LEU A 117 15.69 -0.19 -24.52
C LEU A 117 15.00 -1.55 -24.64
N LEU A 118 14.11 -1.74 -25.62
CA LEU A 118 13.45 -3.02 -25.86
C LEU A 118 14.47 -4.11 -26.25
N GLN A 119 15.47 -3.76 -27.06
CA GLN A 119 16.57 -4.67 -27.38
C GLN A 119 17.39 -5.03 -26.13
N MET A 120 17.66 -4.05 -25.25
CA MET A 120 18.35 -4.30 -23.98
C MET A 120 17.52 -5.18 -23.04
N CYS A 121 16.20 -4.96 -22.95
CA CYS A 121 15.29 -5.78 -22.14
C CYS A 121 15.24 -7.21 -22.68
N ALA A 122 15.08 -7.40 -24.00
CA ALA A 122 15.09 -8.72 -24.61
C ALA A 122 16.42 -9.47 -24.38
N ALA A 123 17.55 -8.74 -24.40
CA ALA A 123 18.86 -9.31 -24.07
C ALA A 123 18.97 -9.69 -22.58
N ALA A 124 18.40 -8.87 -21.68
CA ALA A 124 18.34 -9.17 -20.25
C ALA A 124 17.49 -10.42 -19.98
N ASP A 125 16.28 -10.50 -20.56
CA ASP A 125 15.40 -11.68 -20.46
C ASP A 125 16.10 -12.95 -20.96
N TRP A 126 16.84 -12.84 -22.07
CA TRP A 126 17.62 -13.95 -22.62
C TRP A 126 18.78 -14.38 -21.70
N LEU A 127 19.43 -13.43 -21.02
CA LEU A 127 20.45 -13.74 -20.01
C LEU A 127 19.84 -14.36 -18.76
N GLU A 128 18.67 -13.89 -18.34
CA GLU A 128 17.96 -14.43 -17.17
C GLU A 128 17.48 -15.86 -17.38
N ALA A 129 17.02 -16.19 -18.59
CA ALA A 129 16.60 -17.54 -18.96
C ALA A 129 17.73 -18.58 -18.96
N ARG A 130 19.00 -18.14 -18.92
CA ARG A 130 20.16 -19.03 -18.85
C ARG A 130 20.45 -19.45 -17.41
N PRO A 131 21.09 -20.61 -17.22
CA PRO A 131 21.51 -21.03 -15.90
C PRO A 131 22.51 -20.02 -15.29
N GLN A 132 22.12 -19.38 -14.19
CA GLN A 132 22.92 -18.38 -13.48
C GLN A 132 23.75 -19.03 -12.36
N LEU A 133 25.01 -18.59 -12.26
CA LEU A 133 25.91 -19.02 -11.19
C LEU A 133 25.42 -18.46 -9.83
N GLY A 134 25.24 -19.33 -8.85
CA GLY A 134 24.75 -18.98 -7.51
C GLY A 134 23.23 -19.00 -7.33
N VAL A 135 22.46 -19.21 -8.41
CA VAL A 135 21.00 -19.44 -8.37
C VAL A 135 20.66 -20.86 -8.82
N SER A 136 20.92 -21.19 -10.09
CA SER A 136 20.63 -22.51 -10.66
C SER A 136 21.87 -23.39 -10.81
N VAL A 137 23.06 -22.80 -10.96
CA VAL A 137 24.34 -23.53 -11.04
C VAL A 137 25.22 -23.11 -9.89
N PHE A 138 25.59 -24.06 -9.03
CA PHE A 138 26.48 -23.82 -7.92
C PHE A 138 27.89 -24.31 -8.28
N ALA A 139 28.86 -23.39 -8.28
CA ALA A 139 30.25 -23.78 -8.40
C ALA A 139 30.65 -24.62 -7.18
N ARG A 140 31.50 -25.64 -7.37
CA ARG A 140 32.11 -26.33 -6.24
C ARG A 140 32.88 -25.32 -5.39
N GLY A 141 32.66 -25.36 -4.07
CA GLY A 141 33.52 -24.66 -3.13
C GLY A 141 34.97 -25.01 -3.43
N ARG A 142 35.85 -24.01 -3.48
CA ARG A 142 37.27 -24.20 -3.76
C ARG A 142 37.78 -25.25 -2.77
N VAL A 143 38.16 -26.44 -3.25
CA VAL A 143 38.90 -27.41 -2.43
C VAL A 143 40.14 -26.65 -1.99
N ALA A 144 40.38 -26.60 -0.68
CA ALA A 144 41.54 -25.93 -0.12
C ALA A 144 42.78 -26.44 -0.87
N VAL A 145 43.37 -25.58 -1.70
CA VAL A 145 44.62 -25.91 -2.38
C VAL A 145 45.63 -26.08 -1.26
N GLU A 146 46.17 -27.28 -1.19
CA GLU A 146 47.21 -27.67 -0.26
C GLU A 146 48.33 -26.62 -0.24
N ASN A 147 48.65 -26.20 0.99
CA ASN A 147 49.79 -25.41 1.45
C ASN A 147 50.96 -25.24 0.45
N GLY A 148 50.76 -24.39 -0.56
CA GLY A 148 51.83 -23.74 -1.29
C GLY A 148 51.85 -22.29 -0.86
N VAL A 149 52.82 -21.91 -0.02
CA VAL A 149 53.01 -20.52 0.42
C VAL A 149 53.44 -19.69 -0.78
N SER A 150 52.47 -19.27 -1.60
CA SER A 150 52.68 -18.19 -2.55
C SER A 150 52.46 -16.89 -1.78
N GLY A 151 53.57 -16.21 -1.49
CA GLY A 151 53.62 -14.93 -0.78
C GLY A 151 53.00 -13.79 -1.56
N ARG A 152 51.70 -13.86 -1.86
CA ARG A 152 50.90 -12.66 -2.15
C ARG A 152 50.42 -12.09 -0.84
N GLN A 153 51.22 -11.20 -0.26
CA GLN A 153 50.77 -10.31 0.80
C GLN A 153 49.64 -9.46 0.22
N GLY A 154 48.40 -9.75 0.58
CA GLY A 154 47.28 -8.86 0.28
C GLY A 154 47.50 -7.54 1.02
N THR A 155 47.45 -6.42 0.30
CA THR A 155 47.51 -5.09 0.92
C THR A 155 46.29 -4.90 1.82
N TYR A 156 46.41 -4.10 2.89
CA TYR A 156 45.28 -3.72 3.75
C TYR A 156 44.07 -3.19 2.95
N PHE A 157 44.33 -2.48 1.84
CA PHE A 157 43.30 -2.02 0.93
C PHE A 157 42.47 -3.16 0.32
N SER A 158 43.12 -4.25 -0.11
CA SER A 158 42.44 -5.43 -0.65
C SER A 158 41.58 -6.13 0.41
N LEU A 159 42.01 -6.11 1.68
CA LEU A 159 41.20 -6.62 2.78
C LEU A 159 39.95 -5.76 3.00
N LEU A 160 40.10 -4.44 2.99
CA LEU A 160 38.97 -3.50 3.11
C LEU A 160 37.98 -3.65 1.95
N GLU A 161 38.45 -3.77 0.72
CA GLU A 161 37.62 -3.97 -0.48
C GLU A 161 36.80 -5.25 -0.39
N VAL A 162 37.42 -6.36 0.04
CA VAL A 162 36.72 -7.63 0.25
C VAL A 162 35.69 -7.50 1.37
N CYS A 163 36.04 -6.90 2.52
CA CYS A 163 35.11 -6.70 3.63
C CYS A 163 33.90 -5.83 3.21
N LEU A 164 34.14 -4.79 2.41
CA LEU A 164 33.08 -3.90 1.93
C LEU A 164 32.14 -4.63 0.96
N SER A 165 32.67 -5.42 0.03
CA SER A 165 31.85 -6.23 -0.89
C SER A 165 30.95 -7.25 -0.18
N VAL A 166 31.41 -7.80 0.95
CA VAL A 166 30.60 -8.72 1.77
C VAL A 166 29.48 -7.96 2.50
N LEU A 167 29.79 -6.79 3.05
CA LEU A 167 28.78 -5.95 3.74
C LEU A 167 27.71 -5.45 2.76
N GLU A 168 28.08 -5.00 1.56
CA GLU A 168 27.12 -4.59 0.53
C GLU A 168 26.18 -5.73 0.13
N ARG A 169 26.70 -6.96 0.01
CA ARG A 169 25.88 -8.13 -0.32
C ARG A 169 24.84 -8.45 0.76
N GLU A 170 25.20 -8.29 2.03
CA GLU A 170 24.25 -8.45 3.14
C GLU A 170 23.25 -7.28 3.20
N LEU A 171 23.67 -6.06 2.86
CA LEU A 171 22.78 -4.90 2.83
C LEU A 171 21.67 -5.05 1.78
N VAL A 172 22.02 -5.49 0.57
CA VAL A 172 21.04 -5.74 -0.51
C VAL A 172 20.01 -6.80 -0.12
N ARG A 173 20.41 -7.82 0.66
CA ARG A 173 19.46 -8.81 1.18
C ARG A 173 18.46 -8.18 2.15
N VAL A 174 18.91 -7.26 2.99
CA VAL A 174 18.06 -6.53 3.94
C VAL A 174 17.11 -5.56 3.23
N GLU A 175 17.53 -4.90 2.14
CA GLU A 175 16.68 -3.98 1.38
C GLU A 175 15.49 -4.66 0.69
N THR A 176 15.66 -5.90 0.20
CA THR A 176 14.52 -6.67 -0.34
C THR A 176 13.50 -7.08 0.73
N SER A 177 13.89 -7.07 2.00
CA SER A 177 13.00 -7.22 3.13
C SER A 177 12.69 -5.85 3.75
N VAL A 178 12.03 -4.95 3.03
CA VAL A 178 11.54 -3.70 3.66
C VAL A 178 10.56 -4.11 4.77
N PRO A 179 10.90 -3.99 6.07
CA PRO A 179 9.92 -4.24 7.10
C PRO A 179 8.91 -3.10 7.00
N ILE A 180 7.67 -3.43 6.61
CA ILE A 180 6.58 -2.46 6.61
C ILE A 180 6.47 -1.93 8.04
N TYR A 181 6.97 -0.71 8.26
CA TYR A 181 6.87 -0.05 9.56
C TYR A 181 5.40 0.29 9.80
N ARG A 182 4.68 -0.63 10.46
CA ARG A 182 3.34 -0.36 10.96
C ARG A 182 3.51 0.34 12.29
N ILE A 183 3.18 1.63 12.32
CA ILE A 183 2.94 2.34 13.58
C ILE A 183 1.85 1.54 14.29
N ASN A 184 2.21 0.86 15.38
CA ASN A 184 1.24 0.26 16.27
C ASN A 184 0.52 1.43 16.95
N VAL A 185 -0.68 1.76 16.50
CA VAL A 185 -1.53 2.75 17.17
C VAL A 185 -2.20 2.00 18.33
N PRO A 186 -1.75 2.18 19.58
CA PRO A 186 -2.39 1.52 20.71
C PRO A 186 -3.88 1.86 20.74
N ALA A 187 -4.71 0.83 20.84
CA ALA A 187 -6.15 0.97 20.94
C ALA A 187 -6.50 1.55 22.32
N TYR A 188 -6.64 2.87 22.39
CA TYR A 188 -7.16 3.54 23.58
C TYR A 188 -8.68 3.50 23.59
N TRP A 189 -9.25 3.23 24.76
CA TRP A 189 -10.69 3.33 24.98
C TRP A 189 -11.11 4.81 24.96
N ARG A 190 -11.98 5.22 24.03
CA ARG A 190 -12.42 6.61 23.93
C ARG A 190 -13.44 6.93 25.01
N VAL A 191 -13.45 8.19 25.46
CA VAL A 191 -14.45 8.69 26.42
C VAL A 191 -15.88 8.55 25.87
N THR A 192 -16.08 8.73 24.56
CA THR A 192 -17.37 8.56 23.90
C THR A 192 -17.92 7.14 24.03
N ASP A 193 -17.03 6.15 23.87
CA ASP A 193 -17.39 4.73 23.89
C ASP A 193 -17.71 4.29 25.32
N ALA A 194 -16.94 4.82 26.29
CA ALA A 194 -17.25 4.66 27.71
C ALA A 194 -18.61 5.26 28.09
N LEU A 195 -18.94 6.45 27.56
CA LEU A 195 -20.20 7.12 27.85
C LEU A 195 -21.40 6.36 27.28
N ALA A 196 -21.28 5.81 26.06
CA ALA A 196 -22.29 4.95 25.46
C ALA A 196 -22.54 3.69 26.32
N LEU A 197 -21.47 3.02 26.74
CA LEU A 197 -21.56 1.81 27.57
C LEU A 197 -22.21 2.10 28.94
N VAL A 198 -21.79 3.18 29.62
CA VAL A 198 -22.37 3.55 30.92
C VAL A 198 -23.85 3.88 30.79
N ARG A 199 -24.26 4.59 29.73
CA ARG A 199 -25.69 4.87 29.47
C ARG A 199 -26.49 3.60 29.21
N GLU A 200 -25.95 2.67 28.43
CA GLU A 200 -26.60 1.37 28.19
C GLU A 200 -26.80 0.59 29.50
N LYS A 201 -25.78 0.56 30.37
CA LYS A 201 -25.85 -0.14 31.65
C LYS A 201 -26.81 0.50 32.64
N ILE A 202 -26.85 1.84 32.70
CA ILE A 202 -27.83 2.58 33.50
C ILE A 202 -29.25 2.31 32.97
N GLY A 203 -29.47 2.34 31.65
CA GLY A 203 -30.76 2.07 31.02
C GLY A 203 -31.28 0.66 31.27
N ASN A 204 -30.37 -0.33 31.31
CA ASN A 204 -30.72 -1.74 31.56
C ASN A 204 -30.89 -2.07 33.06
N GLY A 205 -30.70 -1.11 33.98
CA GLY A 205 -30.80 -1.33 35.43
C GLY A 205 -29.72 -2.27 36.00
N ALA A 206 -28.71 -2.60 35.19
CA ALA A 206 -27.63 -3.51 35.53
C ALA A 206 -26.35 -2.76 35.94
N TYR A 207 -26.50 -1.51 36.38
CA TYR A 207 -25.38 -0.71 36.86
C TYR A 207 -25.18 -0.95 38.36
N ARG A 208 -24.27 -1.87 38.72
CA ARG A 208 -23.90 -2.09 40.12
C ARG A 208 -22.54 -1.50 40.46
N SER A 209 -21.58 -1.61 39.55
CA SER A 209 -20.25 -1.04 39.75
C SER A 209 -19.63 -0.51 38.45
N ILE A 210 -18.97 0.64 38.56
CA ILE A 210 -18.16 1.21 37.46
C ILE A 210 -17.00 0.27 37.11
N TRP A 211 -16.46 -0.42 38.12
CA TRP A 211 -15.18 -1.12 38.05
C TRP A 211 -15.27 -2.51 37.45
N GLU A 212 -16.40 -3.21 37.58
CA GLU A 212 -16.53 -4.60 37.12
C GLU A 212 -17.36 -4.69 35.82
N GLU A 213 -18.39 -3.85 35.67
CA GLU A 213 -19.39 -3.99 34.60
C GLU A 213 -19.31 -2.94 33.50
N CYS A 214 -18.64 -1.81 33.77
CA CYS A 214 -18.50 -0.69 32.82
C CYS A 214 -17.13 -0.68 32.09
N ILE A 215 -16.35 -1.76 32.19
CA ILE A 215 -15.07 -1.91 31.49
C ILE A 215 -15.12 -3.18 30.63
N PRO A 216 -14.83 -3.10 29.32
CA PRO A 216 -14.85 -4.26 28.43
C PRO A 216 -13.52 -5.02 28.54
N TRP A 217 -13.35 -5.76 29.64
CA TRP A 217 -12.15 -6.54 29.91
C TRP A 217 -11.79 -7.51 28.78
N SER A 218 -12.79 -8.01 28.04
CA SER A 218 -12.62 -8.88 26.88
C SER A 218 -11.98 -8.18 25.67
N ALA A 219 -12.28 -6.90 25.45
CA ALA A 219 -11.77 -6.11 24.33
C ALA A 219 -10.33 -5.60 24.55
N LEU A 220 -9.82 -5.67 25.78
CA LEU A 220 -8.50 -5.14 26.20
C LEU A 220 -7.37 -6.19 26.13
N SER A 221 -7.56 -7.27 25.36
CA SER A 221 -6.60 -8.37 25.22
C SER A 221 -5.50 -8.04 24.21
N GLY A 222 -4.33 -7.62 24.69
CA GLY A 222 -3.15 -7.34 23.85
C GLY A 222 -1.85 -7.12 24.65
N PRO A 223 -0.69 -6.94 23.97
CA PRO A 223 0.61 -6.74 24.63
C PRO A 223 0.64 -5.50 25.54
N ASP A 224 -0.15 -4.47 25.22
CA ASP A 224 -0.29 -3.23 26.00
C ASP A 224 -1.47 -3.25 26.99
N ARG A 225 -1.80 -4.42 27.55
CA ARG A 225 -2.94 -4.60 28.48
C ARG A 225 -2.94 -3.58 29.62
N ILE A 226 -1.78 -3.30 30.20
CA ILE A 226 -1.66 -2.40 31.37
C ILE A 226 -2.06 -0.97 31.00
N ILE A 227 -1.59 -0.48 29.84
CA ILE A 227 -1.88 0.88 29.36
C ILE A 227 -3.34 0.97 28.93
N ALA A 228 -3.86 -0.03 28.23
CA ALA A 228 -5.24 -0.09 27.78
C ALA A 228 -6.23 -0.12 28.97
N CYS A 229 -5.95 -0.92 30.01
CA CYS A 229 -6.76 -0.95 31.23
C CYS A 229 -6.79 0.42 31.96
N ARG A 230 -5.63 1.09 32.07
CA ARG A 230 -5.56 2.42 32.70
C ARG A 230 -6.33 3.47 31.90
N ALA A 231 -6.25 3.42 30.57
CA ALA A 231 -7.01 4.31 29.69
C ALA A 231 -8.52 4.06 29.79
N ALA A 232 -8.96 2.80 29.83
CA ALA A 232 -10.37 2.45 29.99
C ALA A 232 -10.94 2.91 31.34
N VAL A 233 -10.18 2.75 32.42
CA VAL A 233 -10.52 3.28 33.75
C VAL A 233 -10.69 4.80 33.71
N ALA A 234 -9.71 5.52 33.17
CA ALA A 234 -9.75 6.97 33.08
C ALA A 234 -10.93 7.46 32.23
N ALA A 235 -11.17 6.82 31.07
CA ALA A 235 -12.28 7.16 30.18
C ALA A 235 -13.65 6.93 30.82
N THR A 236 -13.83 5.82 31.55
CA THR A 236 -15.10 5.50 32.24
C THR A 236 -15.35 6.44 33.42
N PHE A 237 -14.32 6.80 34.17
CA PHE A 237 -14.42 7.80 35.23
C PHE A 237 -14.80 9.18 34.69
N VAL A 238 -14.13 9.63 33.62
CA VAL A 238 -14.46 10.90 32.95
C VAL A 238 -15.87 10.87 32.36
N ALA A 239 -16.29 9.75 31.76
CA ALA A 239 -17.65 9.58 31.27
C ALA A 239 -18.70 9.69 32.39
N GLY A 240 -18.42 9.12 33.56
CA GLY A 240 -19.27 9.28 34.75
C GLY A 240 -19.40 10.74 35.20
N LEU A 241 -18.28 11.48 35.26
CA LEU A 241 -18.29 12.91 35.59
C LEU A 241 -19.03 13.74 34.53
N GLU A 242 -18.91 13.40 33.25
CA GLU A 242 -19.66 14.04 32.17
C GLU A 242 -21.18 13.83 32.31
N LEU A 243 -21.63 12.66 32.76
CA LEU A 243 -23.05 12.39 33.01
C LEU A 243 -23.59 13.22 34.18
N VAL A 244 -22.82 13.32 35.28
CA VAL A 244 -23.16 14.18 36.43
C VAL A 244 -23.19 15.64 36.01
N ARG A 245 -22.20 16.08 35.22
CA ARG A 245 -22.12 17.45 34.69
C ARG A 245 -23.32 17.81 33.81
N ARG A 246 -23.88 16.84 33.07
CA ARG A 246 -25.07 17.01 32.23
C ARG A 246 -26.40 16.89 32.98
N GLY A 247 -26.37 16.54 34.27
CA GLY A 247 -27.58 16.31 35.07
C GLY A 247 -28.32 15.01 34.73
N GLU A 248 -27.70 14.10 33.98
CA GLU A 248 -28.28 12.80 33.60
C GLU A 248 -28.12 11.75 34.72
N ALA A 249 -27.27 12.03 35.71
CA ALA A 249 -27.06 11.19 36.88
C ALA A 249 -26.95 12.05 38.15
N SER A 250 -27.69 11.68 39.20
CA SER A 250 -27.57 12.25 40.55
C SER A 250 -27.22 11.17 41.57
N ILE A 251 -26.43 11.53 42.57
CA ILE A 251 -25.96 10.63 43.63
C ILE A 251 -27.15 10.03 44.43
N ASP A 252 -28.29 10.71 44.48
CA ASP A 252 -29.51 10.23 45.14
C ASP A 252 -30.19 9.05 44.42
N THR A 253 -29.83 8.78 43.16
CA THR A 253 -30.46 7.73 42.34
C THR A 253 -29.74 6.38 42.45
N VAL A 254 -28.57 6.32 43.10
CA VAL A 254 -27.77 5.09 43.20
C VAL A 254 -27.82 4.55 44.62
N MET A 255 -28.86 3.78 44.92
CA MET A 255 -28.92 2.97 46.14
C MET A 255 -27.98 1.77 45.97
N PHE A 256 -26.77 1.87 46.51
CA PHE A 256 -25.90 0.71 46.66
C PHE A 256 -26.47 -0.17 47.78
N PRO A 257 -26.86 -1.44 47.51
CA PRO A 257 -27.19 -2.37 48.58
C PRO A 257 -25.91 -2.64 49.36
N ILE A 258 -25.87 -2.16 50.61
CA ILE A 258 -24.82 -2.48 51.56
C ILE A 258 -24.97 -3.97 51.90
N ALA A 259 -23.96 -4.77 51.56
CA ALA A 259 -23.80 -6.15 52.03
C ALA A 259 -22.86 -6.17 53.25
#